data_AF-A0A947JXE8-F1
#
_entry.id   AF-A0A947JXE8-F1
#
_cell.length_a   1.000
_cell.length_b   1.000
_cell.length_c   1.000
_cell.angle_alpha   90.00
_cell.angle_beta   90.00
_cell.angle_gamma   90.00
#
_symmetry.space_group_name_H-M   'P 1'
#
loop_
_entity.id
_entity.type
_entity.pdbx_description
1 polymer ?
#
loop_
_entity_poly.entity_id
_entity_poly.type
_entity_poly.pdbx_seq_one_letter_code
_entity_poly.pdbx_strand_id
1 'polypeptide(L)'
;MYLARNRKLQRLKNYNYSQNGFYFVTTCTQYSVPFFGFVKNGEMVLNKWGKIVEQQILWMEKHFPYIKINEFIVMPNHVHAIIIIEHVGTILGLSLQPKQYQRRHNLLSKTINAFKTTSSKKIHQNGMNIFKWQRSFHDRIIRDEIELNIIRQYIVDNPKNWKHDRNNAKIKL
;
A
#
# COMPACT_ATOMS: atom_id res chain seq x y z
N MET A 1 -11.76 17.52 -2.26
CA MET A 1 -12.97 16.70 -2.03
C MET A 1 -12.58 15.25 -2.31
N TYR A 2 -12.09 14.54 -1.28
CA TYR A 2 -11.81 13.11 -1.42
C TYR A 2 -13.16 12.40 -1.61
N LEU A 3 -13.34 11.71 -2.73
CA LEU A 3 -14.49 10.83 -2.91
C LEU A 3 -14.41 9.78 -1.80
N ALA A 4 -15.31 9.88 -0.83
CA ALA A 4 -15.53 8.83 0.16
C ALA A 4 -15.81 7.53 -0.62
N ARG A 5 -14.79 6.67 -0.72
CA ARG A 5 -14.97 5.34 -1.26
C ARG A 5 -15.96 4.63 -0.35
N ASN A 6 -17.13 4.33 -0.91
CA ASN A 6 -18.15 3.53 -0.26
C ASN A 6 -17.51 2.28 0.34
N ARG A 7 -17.46 2.23 1.69
CA ARG A 7 -17.02 1.09 2.48
C ARG A 7 -17.99 -0.06 2.23
N LYS A 8 -17.67 -0.95 1.28
CA LYS A 8 -18.32 -2.26 1.21
C LYS A 8 -17.56 -3.21 2.15
N LEU A 9 -17.95 -3.19 3.43
CA LEU A 9 -17.60 -4.24 4.39
C LEU A 9 -18.42 -5.49 4.05
N GLN A 10 -17.95 -6.30 3.09
CA GLN A 10 -18.45 -7.66 2.98
C GLN A 10 -17.69 -8.51 4.00
N ARG A 11 -18.31 -8.70 5.18
CA ARG A 11 -17.96 -9.76 6.11
C ARG A 11 -18.10 -11.09 5.36
N LEU A 12 -16.99 -11.72 5.00
CA LEU A 12 -16.98 -13.15 4.66
C LEU A 12 -17.10 -13.91 5.98
N LYS A 13 -18.34 -14.11 6.44
CA LYS A 13 -18.64 -15.02 7.54
C LYS A 13 -17.98 -16.37 7.21
N ASN A 14 -17.09 -16.84 8.09
CA ASN A 14 -16.33 -18.10 8.00
C ASN A 14 -15.02 -18.09 7.18
N TYR A 15 -14.41 -16.92 6.91
CA TYR A 15 -13.10 -16.88 6.26
C TYR A 15 -11.95 -17.20 7.23
N ASN A 16 -11.16 -18.23 6.93
CA ASN A 16 -9.98 -18.57 7.73
C ASN A 16 -8.80 -17.62 7.39
N TYR A 17 -8.67 -16.52 8.13
CA TYR A 17 -7.59 -15.54 7.96
C TYR A 17 -6.18 -16.13 8.18
N SER A 18 -6.05 -17.24 8.92
CA SER A 18 -4.76 -17.90 9.17
C SER A 18 -4.12 -18.56 7.92
N GLN A 19 -4.86 -18.68 6.80
CA GLN A 19 -4.38 -19.27 5.54
C GLN A 19 -4.16 -18.26 4.38
N ASN A 20 -4.36 -16.95 4.60
CA ASN A 20 -4.54 -15.98 3.49
C ASN A 20 -3.47 -14.87 3.35
N GLY A 21 -3.29 -14.39 2.12
CA GLY A 21 -2.21 -13.49 1.68
C GLY A 21 -2.47 -12.01 1.94
N PHE A 22 -2.88 -11.62 3.15
CA PHE A 22 -3.00 -10.21 3.52
C PHE A 22 -1.66 -9.66 3.99
N TYR A 23 -1.22 -8.56 3.38
CA TYR A 23 0.03 -7.89 3.69
C TYR A 23 -0.22 -6.42 3.95
N PHE A 24 0.21 -5.93 5.12
CA PHE A 24 0.40 -4.51 5.36
C PHE A 24 1.76 -4.10 4.82
N VAL A 25 1.78 -3.14 3.90
CA VAL A 25 2.98 -2.67 3.21
C VAL A 25 3.18 -1.18 3.45
N THR A 26 4.44 -0.81 3.69
CA THR A 26 4.90 0.58 3.73
C THR A 26 6.04 0.77 2.75
N THR A 27 5.92 1.76 1.85
CA THR A 27 7.04 2.17 0.99
C THR A 27 7.23 3.68 1.05
N CYS A 28 8.47 4.11 1.28
CA CYS A 28 8.83 5.51 1.52
C CYS A 28 9.62 6.08 0.34
N THR A 29 9.51 7.39 0.15
CA THR A 29 10.40 8.15 -0.74
C THR A 29 11.82 8.13 -0.18
N GLN A 30 12.81 8.23 -1.05
CA GLN A 30 14.20 8.30 -0.65
C GLN A 30 14.41 9.51 0.26
N TYR A 31 15.10 9.29 1.39
CA TYR A 31 15.31 10.29 2.45
C TYR A 31 14.03 10.91 3.02
N SER A 32 12.87 10.25 2.84
CA SER A 32 11.59 10.71 3.40
C SER A 32 11.17 12.11 2.91
N VAL A 33 11.60 12.49 1.70
CA VAL A 33 11.25 13.76 1.06
C VAL A 33 9.74 13.80 0.75
N PRO A 34 9.00 14.86 1.13
CA PRO A 34 7.55 14.95 1.01
C PRO A 34 7.07 15.27 -0.42
N PHE A 35 7.33 14.37 -1.37
CA PHE A 35 6.98 14.58 -2.78
C PHE A 35 5.48 14.62 -3.06
N PHE A 36 4.63 13.97 -2.26
CA PHE A 36 3.25 13.67 -2.64
C PHE A 36 2.21 14.69 -2.19
N GLY A 37 2.62 15.69 -1.42
CA GLY A 37 1.74 16.72 -0.90
C GLY A 37 2.08 17.08 0.54
N PHE A 38 1.08 17.50 1.30
CA PHE A 38 1.22 17.85 2.71
C PHE A 38 -0.04 17.50 3.48
N VAL A 39 0.07 17.42 4.81
CA VAL A 39 -1.08 17.25 5.69
C VAL A 39 -1.50 18.61 6.23
N LYS A 40 -2.78 18.95 6.11
CA LYS A 40 -3.39 20.16 6.68
C LYS A 40 -4.62 19.77 7.50
N ASN A 41 -4.69 20.23 8.74
CA ASN A 41 -5.80 19.95 9.66
C ASN A 41 -6.13 18.46 9.83
N GLY A 42 -5.11 17.60 9.83
CA GLY A 42 -5.29 16.15 9.96
C GLY A 42 -5.85 15.47 8.71
N GLU A 43 -5.77 16.12 7.55
CA GLU A 43 -6.16 15.57 6.26
C GLU A 43 -4.99 15.63 5.28
N MET A 44 -4.89 14.61 4.42
CA MET A 44 -3.90 14.59 3.35
C MET A 44 -4.35 15.46 2.17
N VAL A 45 -3.50 16.40 1.76
CA VAL A 45 -3.68 17.21 0.55
C VAL A 45 -2.69 16.76 -0.51
N LEU A 46 -3.15 15.92 -1.46
CA LEU A 46 -2.30 15.44 -2.56
C LEU A 46 -1.99 16.54 -3.58
N ASN A 47 -0.72 16.62 -3.98
CA ASN A 47 -0.31 17.34 -5.17
C ASN A 47 -0.39 16.44 -6.43
N LYS A 48 0.09 16.92 -7.58
CA LYS A 48 0.08 16.14 -8.82
C LYS A 48 0.85 14.82 -8.74
N TRP A 49 1.94 14.76 -7.96
CA TRP A 49 2.75 13.55 -7.80
C TRP A 49 2.04 12.53 -6.92
N GLY A 50 1.44 12.98 -5.81
CA GLY A 50 0.62 12.13 -4.96
C GLY A 50 -0.56 11.51 -5.70
N LYS A 51 -1.20 12.27 -6.60
CA LYS A 51 -2.26 11.76 -7.48
C LYS A 51 -1.77 10.67 -8.45
N ILE A 52 -0.57 10.81 -9.01
CA ILE A 52 0.04 9.76 -9.84
C ILE A 52 0.26 8.49 -9.02
N VAL A 53 0.76 8.63 -7.79
CA VAL A 53 0.97 7.49 -6.88
C VAL A 53 -0.34 6.79 -6.55
N GLU A 54 -1.38 7.54 -6.16
CA GLU A 54 -2.73 7.02 -5.91
C GLU A 54 -3.26 6.25 -7.12
N GLN A 55 -3.18 6.83 -8.32
CA GLN A 55 -3.59 6.16 -9.55
C GLN A 55 -2.80 4.87 -9.82
N GLN A 56 -1.50 4.84 -9.50
CA GLN A 56 -0.68 3.64 -9.68
C GLN A 56 -1.00 2.53 -8.68
N ILE A 57 -1.47 2.86 -7.47
CA ILE A 57 -2.00 1.85 -6.53
C ILE A 57 -3.23 1.18 -7.15
N LEU A 58 -4.16 1.97 -7.70
CA LEU A 58 -5.37 1.46 -8.34
C LEU A 58 -5.07 0.70 -9.65
N TRP A 59 -4.01 1.10 -10.36
CA TRP A 59 -3.54 0.39 -11.53
C TRP A 59 -3.04 -1.01 -11.19
N MET A 60 -2.40 -1.22 -10.03
CA MET A 60 -1.95 -2.56 -9.61
C MET A 60 -3.12 -3.56 -9.57
N GLU A 61 -4.23 -3.20 -8.92
CA GLU A 61 -5.42 -4.05 -8.80
C GLU A 61 -6.04 -4.39 -10.17
N LYS A 62 -5.94 -3.48 -11.14
CA LYS A 62 -6.41 -3.72 -12.51
C LYS A 62 -5.47 -4.59 -13.33
N HIS A 63 -4.17 -4.50 -13.07
CA HIS A 63 -3.13 -5.12 -13.90
C HIS A 63 -2.68 -6.49 -13.40
N PHE A 64 -2.79 -6.75 -12.10
CA PHE A 64 -2.43 -8.02 -11.48
C PHE A 64 -3.69 -8.74 -11.00
N PRO A 65 -4.16 -9.78 -11.71
CA PRO A 65 -5.42 -10.47 -11.38
C PRO A 65 -5.46 -11.09 -9.98
N TYR A 66 -4.28 -11.35 -9.40
CA TYR A 66 -4.11 -11.93 -8.06
C TYR A 66 -3.97 -10.88 -6.95
N ILE A 67 -4.09 -9.58 -7.27
CA ILE A 67 -3.97 -8.48 -6.31
C ILE A 67 -5.32 -7.82 -6.08
N LYS A 68 -5.70 -7.68 -4.80
CA LYS A 68 -6.74 -6.74 -4.37
C LYS A 68 -6.15 -5.73 -3.42
N ILE A 69 -6.63 -4.49 -3.49
CA ILE A 69 -6.24 -3.42 -2.57
C ILE A 69 -7.38 -3.21 -1.59
N ASN A 70 -7.11 -3.50 -0.31
CA ASN A 70 -8.15 -3.43 0.71
C ASN A 70 -8.32 -2.02 1.29
N GLU A 71 -7.23 -1.39 1.71
CA GLU A 71 -7.19 -0.05 2.30
C GLU A 71 -5.81 0.53 2.01
N PHE A 72 -5.71 1.82 1.72
CA PHE A 72 -4.42 2.46 1.51
C PHE A 72 -4.49 3.96 1.76
N ILE A 73 -3.32 4.55 2.00
CA ILE A 73 -3.17 6.00 2.02
C ILE A 73 -1.82 6.42 1.45
N VAL A 74 -1.84 7.50 0.67
CA VAL A 74 -0.64 8.20 0.20
C VAL A 74 -0.38 9.34 1.16
N MET A 75 0.70 9.26 1.93
CA MET A 75 1.17 10.31 2.82
C MET A 75 2.20 11.20 2.11
N PRO A 76 2.64 12.34 2.67
CA PRO A 76 3.55 13.25 1.98
C PRO A 76 4.80 12.57 1.40
N ASN A 77 5.37 11.60 2.12
CA ASN A 77 6.64 10.95 1.77
C ASN A 77 6.58 9.42 1.76
N HIS A 78 5.41 8.80 1.92
CA HIS A 78 5.30 7.35 1.95
C HIS A 78 3.89 6.89 1.60
N VAL A 79 3.72 5.59 1.43
CA VAL A 79 2.44 4.94 1.19
C VAL A 79 2.29 3.81 2.19
N HIS A 80 1.11 3.71 2.78
CA HIS A 80 0.64 2.53 3.50
C HIS A 80 -0.45 1.85 2.71
N ALA A 81 -0.42 0.52 2.59
CA ALA A 81 -1.44 -0.25 1.89
C ALA A 81 -1.64 -1.63 2.51
N ILE A 82 -2.88 -2.09 2.55
CA ILE A 82 -3.24 -3.49 2.78
C ILE A 82 -3.47 -4.13 1.42
N ILE A 83 -2.56 -5.04 1.05
CA ILE A 83 -2.57 -5.78 -0.20
C ILE A 83 -3.00 -7.22 0.07
N ILE A 84 -3.96 -7.71 -0.69
CA ILE A 84 -4.39 -9.10 -0.66
C ILE A 84 -3.82 -9.80 -1.90
N ILE A 85 -3.04 -10.85 -1.66
CA ILE A 85 -2.56 -11.77 -2.70
C ILE A 85 -3.46 -12.99 -2.71
N GLU A 86 -4.37 -13.02 -3.67
CA GLU A 86 -5.26 -14.15 -3.90
C GLU A 86 -4.45 -15.36 -4.40
N HIS A 87 -4.89 -16.54 -3.99
CA HIS A 87 -4.15 -17.76 -4.25
C HIS A 87 -4.34 -18.20 -5.72
N VAL A 88 -3.25 -18.27 -6.49
CA VAL A 88 -3.29 -18.81 -7.87
C VAL A 88 -3.74 -20.28 -7.88
N GLY A 89 -3.53 -21.02 -6.78
CA GLY A 89 -4.01 -22.40 -6.65
C GLY A 89 -5.53 -22.55 -6.62
N THR A 90 -6.30 -21.50 -6.29
CA THR A 90 -7.77 -21.55 -6.37
C THR A 90 -8.25 -21.53 -7.82
N ILE A 91 -7.41 -21.07 -8.75
CA ILE A 91 -7.70 -21.07 -10.20
C ILE A 91 -7.43 -22.47 -10.81
N LEU A 92 -6.67 -23.34 -10.14
CA LEU A 92 -6.15 -24.60 -10.70
C LEU A 92 -6.31 -25.86 -9.81
N GLY A 93 -6.96 -25.78 -8.65
CA GLY A 93 -7.34 -26.95 -7.85
C GLY A 93 -6.19 -27.75 -7.22
N LEU A 94 -5.00 -27.18 -7.05
CA LEU A 94 -3.82 -27.92 -6.55
C LEU A 94 -3.43 -27.55 -5.11
N SER A 95 -3.18 -28.63 -4.34
CA SER A 95 -3.05 -28.73 -2.88
C SER A 95 -2.01 -27.82 -2.18
N LEU A 96 -2.27 -27.61 -0.88
CA LEU A 96 -1.53 -26.86 0.13
C LEU A 96 -0.10 -27.41 0.30
N GLN A 97 0.92 -26.64 -0.12
CA GLN A 97 2.33 -26.95 0.16
C GLN A 97 3.04 -25.75 0.82
N PRO A 98 4.03 -25.99 1.71
CA PRO A 98 4.81 -24.95 2.40
C PRO A 98 5.48 -23.92 1.47
N LYS A 99 5.65 -24.22 0.17
CA LYS A 99 6.14 -23.29 -0.86
C LYS A 99 5.21 -22.11 -1.18
N GLN A 100 3.96 -22.11 -0.70
CA GLN A 100 2.98 -21.05 -0.99
C GLN A 100 3.35 -19.70 -0.36
N TYR A 101 3.90 -19.70 0.85
CA TYR A 101 4.32 -18.46 1.52
C TYR A 101 5.43 -17.75 0.72
N GLN A 102 6.50 -18.47 0.37
CA GLN A 102 7.61 -17.93 -0.42
C GLN A 102 7.12 -17.42 -1.79
N ARG A 103 6.17 -18.12 -2.41
CA ARG A 103 5.56 -17.69 -3.68
C ARG A 103 4.78 -16.39 -3.52
N ARG A 104 3.93 -16.25 -2.49
CA ARG A 104 3.18 -15.02 -2.24
C ARG A 104 4.11 -13.85 -1.94
N HIS A 105 5.13 -14.04 -1.10
CA HIS A 105 6.11 -13.00 -0.82
C HIS A 105 6.88 -12.56 -2.08
N ASN A 106 7.22 -13.49 -2.97
CA ASN A 106 7.83 -13.18 -4.26
C ASN A 106 6.86 -12.39 -5.17
N LEU A 107 5.57 -12.72 -5.17
CA LEU A 107 4.54 -11.97 -5.91
C LEU A 107 4.34 -10.55 -5.32
N LEU A 108 4.37 -10.41 -4.00
CA LEU A 108 4.34 -9.10 -3.33
C LEU A 108 5.50 -8.24 -3.78
N SER A 109 6.73 -8.77 -3.68
CA SER A 109 7.94 -8.08 -4.11
C SER A 109 7.87 -7.65 -5.58
N LYS A 110 7.41 -8.54 -6.48
CA LYS A 110 7.23 -8.21 -7.90
C LYS A 110 6.21 -7.10 -8.11
N THR A 111 5.08 -7.17 -7.42
CA THR A 111 4.00 -6.18 -7.51
C THR A 111 4.45 -4.81 -7.01
N ILE A 112 5.11 -4.76 -5.85
CA ILE A 112 5.66 -3.51 -5.29
C ILE A 112 6.76 -2.93 -6.17
N ASN A 113 7.62 -3.77 -6.75
CA ASN A 113 8.64 -3.31 -7.71
C ASN A 113 7.99 -2.71 -8.96
N ALA A 114 6.96 -3.34 -9.51
CA ALA A 114 6.22 -2.79 -10.65
C ALA A 114 5.55 -1.45 -10.30
N PHE A 115 4.93 -1.35 -9.13
CA PHE A 115 4.38 -0.09 -8.63
C PHE A 115 5.42 1.02 -8.52
N LYS A 116 6.56 0.75 -7.88
CA LYS A 116 7.63 1.74 -7.68
C LYS A 116 8.22 2.18 -9.03
N THR A 117 8.50 1.24 -9.92
CA THR A 117 9.04 1.53 -11.25
C THR A 117 8.08 2.35 -12.10
N THR A 118 6.81 1.95 -12.17
CA THR A 118 5.83 2.62 -13.04
C THR A 118 5.40 3.98 -12.50
N SER A 119 5.28 4.14 -11.18
CA SER A 119 5.04 5.45 -10.55
C SER A 119 6.21 6.39 -10.75
N SER A 120 7.45 5.95 -10.52
CA SER A 120 8.65 6.74 -10.82
C SER A 120 8.67 7.19 -12.27
N LYS A 121 8.46 6.26 -13.22
CA LYS A 121 8.44 6.57 -14.65
C LYS A 121 7.43 7.67 -14.98
N LYS A 122 6.19 7.57 -14.49
CA LYS A 122 5.16 8.59 -14.71
C LYS A 122 5.52 9.94 -14.09
N ILE A 123 6.08 9.94 -12.87
CA ILE A 123 6.50 11.15 -12.18
C ILE A 123 7.66 11.84 -12.93
N HIS A 124 8.66 11.08 -13.38
CA HIS A 124 9.79 11.58 -14.17
C HIS A 124 9.32 12.18 -15.50
N GLN A 125 8.46 11.46 -16.23
CA GLN A 125 7.88 11.94 -17.49
C GLN A 125 7.08 13.24 -17.35
N ASN A 126 6.59 13.55 -16.14
CA ASN A 126 5.85 14.77 -15.84
C ASN A 126 6.71 15.89 -15.23
N GLY A 127 8.04 15.69 -15.15
CA GLY A 127 9.04 16.72 -14.85
C GLY A 127 9.75 16.63 -13.50
N MET A 128 9.52 15.59 -12.68
CA MET A 128 10.18 15.45 -11.37
C MET A 128 11.27 14.38 -11.38
N ASN A 129 12.36 14.62 -12.12
CA ASN A 129 13.43 13.64 -12.34
C ASN A 129 14.21 13.24 -11.07
N ILE A 130 14.17 14.08 -10.03
CA ILE A 130 14.83 13.79 -8.74
C ILE A 130 14.06 12.77 -7.88
N PHE A 131 12.81 12.44 -8.25
CA PHE A 131 11.98 11.53 -7.48
C PHE A 131 12.59 10.12 -7.42
N LYS A 132 12.72 9.58 -6.21
CA LYS A 132 13.15 8.20 -5.98
C LYS A 132 12.40 7.61 -4.79
N TRP A 133 12.06 6.33 -4.89
CA TRP A 133 11.67 5.54 -3.73
C TRP A 133 12.91 5.06 -2.97
N GLN A 134 12.78 4.73 -1.68
CA GLN A 134 13.78 3.91 -0.99
C GLN A 134 13.93 2.56 -1.69
N ARG A 135 15.07 1.86 -1.54
CA ARG A 135 15.32 0.58 -2.23
C ARG A 135 14.32 -0.50 -1.82
N SER A 136 14.18 -0.72 -0.51
CA SER A 136 13.27 -1.71 0.06
C SER A 136 11.86 -1.16 0.30
N PHE A 137 11.00 -2.00 0.85
CA PHE A 137 9.73 -1.65 1.48
C PHE A 137 9.62 -2.50 2.75
N HIS A 138 8.78 -2.07 3.69
CA HIS A 138 8.43 -2.87 4.85
C HIS A 138 7.12 -3.60 4.56
N ASP A 139 7.04 -4.88 4.91
CA ASP A 139 5.79 -5.63 4.88
C ASP A 139 5.58 -6.44 6.16
N ARG A 140 4.32 -6.72 6.45
CA ARG A 140 3.89 -7.58 7.56
C ARG A 140 2.65 -8.35 7.16
N ILE A 141 2.66 -9.66 7.41
CA ILE A 141 1.48 -10.51 7.24
C ILE A 141 0.44 -10.14 8.28
N ILE A 142 -0.80 -9.97 7.84
CA ILE A 142 -1.96 -9.79 8.72
C ILE A 142 -2.61 -11.16 8.96
N ARG A 143 -2.71 -11.57 10.22
CA ARG A 143 -3.01 -12.97 10.60
C ARG A 143 -4.48 -13.21 10.93
N ASP A 144 -5.20 -12.16 11.32
CA ASP A 144 -6.59 -12.23 11.74
C ASP A 144 -7.37 -10.94 11.47
N GLU A 145 -8.68 -11.00 11.67
CA GLU A 145 -9.59 -9.88 11.43
C GLU A 145 -9.40 -8.71 12.40
N ILE A 146 -8.96 -8.98 13.64
CA ILE A 146 -8.71 -7.95 14.64
C ILE A 146 -7.52 -7.11 14.19
N GLU A 147 -6.41 -7.75 13.83
CA GLU A 147 -5.22 -7.09 13.29
C GLU A 147 -5.55 -6.32 12.00
N LEU A 148 -6.35 -6.91 11.10
CA LEU A 148 -6.82 -6.24 9.89
C LEU A 148 -7.57 -4.94 10.18
N ASN A 149 -8.50 -4.97 11.13
CA ASN A 149 -9.29 -3.78 11.48
C ASN A 149 -8.46 -2.71 12.19
N ILE A 150 -7.49 -3.11 13.02
CA ILE A 150 -6.53 -2.18 13.63
C ILE A 150 -5.71 -1.48 12.54
N ILE A 151 -5.18 -2.23 11.57
CA ILE A 151 -4.35 -1.65 10.50
C ILE A 151 -5.17 -0.75 9.58
N ARG A 152 -6.42 -1.11 9.27
CA ARG A 152 -7.34 -0.22 8.53
C ARG A 152 -7.53 1.11 9.26
N GLN A 153 -7.80 1.05 10.57
CA GLN A 153 -8.00 2.26 11.36
C GLN A 153 -6.71 3.09 11.42
N TYR A 154 -5.55 2.44 11.59
CA TYR A 154 -4.26 3.11 11.52
C TYR A 154 -4.05 3.85 10.20
N ILE A 155 -4.38 3.23 9.06
CA ILE A 155 -4.26 3.86 7.73
C ILE A 155 -5.16 5.09 7.62
N VAL A 156 -6.43 4.96 8.04
CA VAL A 156 -7.41 6.06 7.98
C VAL A 156 -7.02 7.23 8.88
N ASP A 157 -6.52 6.95 10.08
CA ASP A 157 -6.13 7.98 11.04
C ASP A 157 -4.71 8.52 10.83
N ASN A 158 -3.94 7.96 9.89
CA ASN A 158 -2.55 8.34 9.67
C ASN A 158 -2.36 9.85 9.41
N PRO A 159 -3.20 10.53 8.62
CA PRO A 159 -3.08 11.97 8.42
C PRO A 159 -3.28 12.77 9.71
N LYS A 160 -4.21 12.36 10.57
CA LYS A 160 -4.41 13.00 11.88
C LYS A 160 -3.19 12.84 12.77
N ASN A 161 -2.54 11.67 12.67
CA ASN A 161 -1.36 11.32 13.46
C ASN A 161 -0.03 11.74 12.81
N TRP A 162 -0.05 12.47 11.70
CA TRP A 162 1.16 12.79 10.91
C TRP A 162 2.28 13.45 11.73
N LYS A 163 1.93 14.31 12.70
CA LYS A 163 2.91 14.97 13.58
C LYS A 163 3.72 13.98 14.44
N HIS A 164 3.17 12.80 14.69
CA HIS A 164 3.78 11.74 15.50
C HIS A 164 4.26 10.55 14.65
N ASP A 165 4.12 10.64 13.33
CA ASP A 165 4.46 9.55 12.43
C ASP A 165 5.98 9.30 12.44
N ARG A 166 6.38 8.04 12.57
CA ARG A 166 7.80 7.64 12.62
C ARG A 166 8.53 7.85 11.30
N ASN A 167 7.80 7.86 10.18
CA ASN A 167 8.31 8.14 8.84
C ASN A 167 8.24 9.63 8.50
N ASN A 168 7.67 10.46 9.37
CA ASN A 168 7.83 11.91 9.28
C ASN A 168 9.30 12.24 9.58
N ALA A 169 10.06 12.63 8.56
CA ALA A 169 11.41 13.10 8.77
C ALA A 169 11.34 14.34 9.65
N LYS A 170 11.67 14.17 10.93
CA LYS A 170 12.05 15.30 11.76
C LYS A 170 13.28 15.90 11.09
N ILE A 171 13.10 16.96 10.31
CA ILE A 171 14.21 17.83 9.94
C ILE A 171 14.73 18.34 11.28
N LYS A 172 15.83 17.74 11.76
CA LYS A 172 16.66 18.42 12.75
C LYS A 172 17.28 19.58 11.97
N LEU A 173 16.71 20.77 12.17
CA LEU A 173 17.41 22.02 11.86
C LEU A 173 18.72 22.05 12.67
#